data_AF-A0A260ZME2-F1
#
_entry.id   AF-A0A260ZME2-F1
#
_cell.length_a   1.000
_cell.length_b   1.000
_cell.length_c   1.000
_cell.angle_alpha   90.00
_cell.angle_beta   90.00
_cell.angle_gamma   90.00
#
_symmetry.space_group_name_H-M   'P 1'
#
loop_
_entity.id
_entity.type
_entity.pdbx_description
1 polymer ?
#
loop_
_entity_poly.entity_id
_entity_poly.type
_entity_poly.pdbx_seq_one_letter_code
_entity_poly.pdbx_strand_id
1 'polypeptide(L)'
;MATCKRDKTIVSAITSSNSTTPSFDICLPRREFELLSNDFLVGSLVDFFNWKLLDNAHRAIGIRELRETLGFDFSVEWTNGCRPTRDDLHATSTIEEYYKLSEARKRFSAIETDSFFEKQLLSGIEFLDEWVPAVRTMYRQKFEEYRGRPEAKLVLDREEIGDMLEDEYGDVERRVQREITMMTRKTKWCQGDVEGKIKESEEKEKQSSKLNEQYI
;
A
#
# COMPACT_ATOMS: atom_id res chain seq x y z
N MET A 1 26.69 -18.21 -1.04
CA MET A 1 26.14 -17.49 0.13
C MET A 1 26.73 -16.09 0.11
N ALA A 2 26.02 -15.11 -0.45
CA ALA A 2 26.53 -13.73 -0.57
C ALA A 2 26.07 -12.92 0.64
N THR A 3 27.02 -12.32 1.35
CA THR A 3 26.81 -11.47 2.52
C THR A 3 26.37 -10.06 2.10
N CYS A 4 25.15 -9.64 2.46
CA CYS A 4 24.61 -8.33 2.10
C CYS A 4 25.21 -7.21 3.00
N LYS A 5 25.85 -6.20 2.39
CA LYS A 5 26.30 -4.97 3.07
C LYS A 5 25.14 -3.97 3.16
N ARG A 6 24.84 -3.49 4.37
CA ARG A 6 23.89 -2.39 4.61
C ARG A 6 24.59 -1.06 4.38
N ASP A 7 24.21 -0.33 3.33
CA ASP A 7 24.60 1.07 3.16
C ASP A 7 23.53 1.98 3.78
N LYS A 8 23.88 2.66 4.86
CA LYS A 8 23.06 3.69 5.50
C LYS A 8 23.45 5.04 4.92
N THR A 9 22.72 5.49 3.90
CA THR A 9 22.82 6.89 3.46
C THR A 9 21.53 7.62 3.84
N ILE A 10 21.72 8.67 4.65
CA ILE A 10 20.71 9.57 5.19
C ILE A 10 20.19 10.48 4.06
N VAL A 11 18.88 10.66 3.95
CA VAL A 11 18.25 11.67 3.09
C VAL A 11 17.74 12.83 3.93
N SER A 12 18.07 14.04 3.49
CA SER A 12 17.81 15.32 4.14
C SER A 12 16.54 16.03 3.66
N ALA A 13 16.00 16.85 4.56
CA ALA A 13 15.23 18.10 4.39
C ALA A 13 13.86 18.04 3.67
N ILE A 14 12.81 18.21 4.47
CA ILE A 14 11.43 18.46 4.05
C ILE A 14 11.24 19.97 3.89
N THR A 15 10.97 20.44 2.67
CA THR A 15 10.36 21.76 2.44
C THR A 15 8.85 21.63 2.39
N SER A 16 8.19 22.32 3.31
CA SER A 16 6.74 22.42 3.46
C SER A 16 6.10 23.16 2.29
N SER A 17 5.18 22.50 1.57
CA SER A 17 4.21 23.16 0.69
C SER A 17 2.81 23.06 1.30
N ASN A 18 2.21 24.23 1.51
CA ASN A 18 0.81 24.38 1.92
C ASN A 18 -0.10 24.05 0.74
N SER A 19 -1.05 23.14 0.94
CA SER A 19 -2.24 23.04 0.10
C SER A 19 -3.44 22.55 0.94
N THR A 20 -4.57 23.18 0.67
CA THR A 20 -5.83 23.11 1.42
C THR A 20 -6.62 21.88 0.96
N THR A 21 -6.60 20.82 1.79
CA THR A 21 -7.41 19.58 1.83
C THR A 21 -7.72 18.81 0.53
N PRO A 22 -7.42 17.51 0.55
CA PRO A 22 -8.49 16.55 0.84
C PRO A 22 -8.07 15.56 1.93
N SER A 23 -8.59 15.75 3.15
CA SER A 23 -8.67 14.65 4.12
C SER A 23 -9.48 13.56 3.44
N PHE A 24 -9.05 12.31 3.48
CA PHE A 24 -9.99 11.20 3.42
C PHE A 24 -11.20 11.59 4.29
N ASP A 25 -12.33 11.99 3.68
CA ASP A 25 -13.54 12.42 4.38
C ASP A 25 -14.29 11.16 4.80
N ILE A 26 -13.59 10.34 5.58
CA ILE A 26 -13.99 9.01 5.94
C ILE A 26 -13.92 8.89 7.44
N CYS A 27 -14.99 8.34 7.97
CA CYS A 27 -15.08 7.92 9.34
C CYS A 27 -14.47 6.51 9.44
N LEU A 28 -13.39 6.34 10.21
CA LEU A 28 -12.82 5.02 10.44
C LEU A 28 -13.55 4.31 11.58
N PRO A 29 -13.86 3.03 11.40
CA PRO A 29 -14.46 2.23 12.46
C PRO A 29 -13.38 1.75 13.45
N ARG A 30 -13.51 2.16 14.73
CA ARG A 30 -12.46 1.96 15.76
C ARG A 30 -12.17 0.49 16.02
N ARG A 31 -13.20 -0.33 16.12
CA ARG A 31 -13.09 -1.74 16.47
C ARG A 31 -12.28 -2.50 15.42
N GLU A 32 -12.60 -2.30 14.15
CA GLU A 32 -11.97 -2.92 12.99
C GLU A 32 -10.53 -2.44 12.85
N PHE A 33 -10.29 -1.15 13.11
CA PHE A 33 -8.94 -0.63 13.19
C PHE A 33 -8.13 -1.32 14.30
N GLU A 34 -8.66 -1.48 15.51
CA GLU A 34 -7.96 -2.16 16.62
C GLU A 34 -7.69 -3.65 16.31
N LEU A 35 -8.66 -4.33 15.70
CA LEU A 35 -8.59 -5.75 15.32
C LEU A 35 -7.51 -6.06 14.28
N LEU A 36 -6.98 -5.07 13.55
CA LEU A 36 -5.81 -5.27 12.68
C LEU A 36 -4.60 -5.85 13.43
N SER A 37 -4.49 -5.56 14.73
CA SER A 37 -3.42 -6.09 15.59
C SER A 37 -3.76 -7.46 16.23
N ASN A 38 -4.92 -8.04 15.91
CA ASN A 38 -5.43 -9.32 16.42
C ASN A 38 -5.35 -9.45 17.96
N ASP A 39 -5.63 -8.36 18.68
CA ASP A 39 -5.63 -8.29 20.16
C ASP A 39 -4.30 -8.66 20.85
N PHE A 40 -3.19 -8.78 20.11
CA PHE A 40 -1.87 -9.08 20.69
C PHE A 40 -1.23 -7.88 21.40
N LEU A 41 -1.73 -6.67 21.14
CA LEU A 41 -1.22 -5.42 21.67
C LEU A 41 -2.32 -4.69 22.47
N VAL A 42 -1.93 -3.84 23.42
CA VAL A 42 -2.86 -3.06 24.24
C VAL A 42 -2.51 -1.57 24.24
N GLY A 43 -3.54 -0.72 24.31
CA GLY A 43 -3.40 0.72 24.42
C GLY A 43 -2.67 1.37 23.24
N SER A 44 -1.79 2.33 23.51
CA SER A 44 -1.10 3.13 22.48
C SER A 44 -0.19 2.32 21.54
N LEU A 45 0.15 1.08 21.90
CA LEU A 45 0.91 0.18 21.02
C LEU A 45 0.07 -0.33 19.84
N VAL A 46 -1.24 -0.50 20.03
CA VAL A 46 -2.18 -0.87 18.96
C VAL A 46 -2.21 0.21 17.89
N ASP A 47 -2.41 1.47 18.30
CA ASP A 47 -2.49 2.60 17.39
C ASP A 47 -1.19 2.78 16.59
N PHE A 48 -0.04 2.64 17.25
CA PHE A 48 1.27 2.73 16.58
C PHE A 48 1.48 1.57 15.59
N PHE A 49 1.19 0.34 16.00
CA PHE A 49 1.35 -0.84 15.17
C PHE A 49 0.45 -0.78 13.94
N ASN A 50 -0.84 -0.46 14.12
CA ASN A 50 -1.80 -0.37 13.03
C ASN A 50 -1.49 0.81 12.10
N TRP A 51 -1.06 1.96 12.63
CA TRP A 51 -0.57 3.05 11.79
C TRP A 51 0.61 2.61 10.90
N LYS A 52 1.60 1.93 11.48
CA LYS A 52 2.73 1.37 10.71
C LYS A 52 2.29 0.32 9.70
N LEU A 53 1.28 -0.48 10.04
CA LEU A 53 0.74 -1.47 9.11
C LEU A 53 0.08 -0.80 7.90
N LEU A 54 -0.77 0.20 8.14
CA LEU A 54 -1.42 0.96 7.05
C LEU A 54 -0.40 1.73 6.21
N ASP A 55 0.65 2.29 6.82
CA ASP A 55 1.80 2.94 6.16
C ASP A 55 2.51 1.98 5.18
N ASN A 56 2.61 0.70 5.51
CA ASN A 56 3.18 -0.31 4.60
C ASN A 56 2.17 -0.81 3.56
N ALA A 57 0.91 -1.00 3.96
CA ALA A 57 -0.14 -1.50 3.10
C ALA A 57 -0.41 -0.58 1.91
N HIS A 58 -0.48 0.74 2.12
CA HIS A 58 -0.74 1.67 1.01
C HIS A 58 0.39 1.67 -0.02
N ARG A 59 1.64 1.46 0.41
CA ARG A 59 2.79 1.33 -0.48
C ARG A 59 2.71 0.05 -1.30
N ALA A 60 2.30 -1.06 -0.68
CA ALA A 60 2.05 -2.30 -1.40
C ALA A 60 0.92 -2.14 -2.45
N ILE A 61 -0.16 -1.42 -2.11
CA ILE A 61 -1.22 -1.06 -3.06
C ILE A 61 -0.63 -0.27 -4.24
N GLY A 62 0.18 0.76 -3.97
CA GLY A 62 0.81 1.55 -5.03
C GLY A 62 1.66 0.73 -5.99
N ILE A 63 2.41 -0.25 -5.48
CA ILE A 63 3.22 -1.13 -6.32
C ILE A 63 2.32 -2.03 -7.19
N ARG A 64 1.20 -2.52 -6.65
CA ARG A 64 0.22 -3.29 -7.45
C ARG A 64 -0.38 -2.46 -8.57
N GLU A 65 -0.85 -1.25 -8.29
CA GLU A 65 -1.44 -0.37 -9.31
C GLU A 65 -0.41 0.03 -10.39
N LEU A 66 0.86 0.21 -10.00
CA LEU A 66 1.94 0.48 -10.95
C LEU A 66 2.19 -0.72 -11.87
N ARG A 67 2.24 -1.94 -11.33
CA ARG A 67 2.37 -3.18 -12.10
C ARG A 67 1.26 -3.30 -13.14
N GLU A 68 0.01 -3.15 -12.70
CA GLU A 68 -1.18 -3.24 -13.56
C GLU A 68 -1.12 -2.20 -14.69
N THR A 69 -0.81 -0.95 -14.35
CA THR A 69 -0.71 0.16 -15.31
C THR A 69 0.38 -0.06 -16.36
N LEU A 70 1.49 -0.70 -15.97
CA LEU A 70 2.60 -1.03 -16.86
C LEU A 70 2.43 -2.36 -17.60
N GLY A 71 1.37 -3.11 -17.32
CA GLY A 71 1.11 -4.42 -17.93
C GLY A 71 2.05 -5.53 -17.42
N PHE A 72 2.59 -5.38 -16.21
CA PHE A 72 3.44 -6.38 -15.57
C PHE A 72 2.61 -7.26 -14.62
N ASP A 73 2.49 -8.55 -14.93
CA ASP A 73 1.82 -9.53 -14.07
C ASP A 73 2.84 -10.28 -13.21
N PHE A 74 3.15 -9.74 -12.04
CA PHE A 74 4.02 -10.42 -11.08
C PHE A 74 3.28 -10.77 -9.80
N SER A 75 3.16 -12.09 -9.57
CA SER A 75 2.99 -12.68 -8.26
C SER A 75 4.29 -12.46 -7.47
N VAL A 76 4.36 -11.37 -6.73
CA VAL A 76 5.50 -11.12 -5.84
C VAL A 76 5.01 -11.29 -4.43
N GLU A 77 5.54 -12.31 -3.76
CA GLU A 77 5.52 -12.40 -2.31
C GLU A 77 6.06 -11.08 -1.74
N TRP A 78 5.35 -10.49 -0.78
CA TRP A 78 5.75 -9.21 -0.18
C TRP A 78 6.95 -9.33 0.76
N THR A 79 7.64 -10.46 0.71
CA THR A 79 8.75 -10.85 1.57
C THR A 79 10.09 -10.28 1.11
N ASN A 80 11.07 -10.40 2.00
CA ASN A 80 12.27 -9.57 2.04
C ASN A 80 13.36 -10.23 1.18
N GLY A 81 13.72 -9.59 0.07
CA GLY A 81 14.94 -9.88 -0.67
C GLY A 81 16.06 -8.89 -0.31
N CYS A 82 17.30 -9.15 -0.73
CA CYS A 82 18.33 -8.10 -0.66
C CYS A 82 18.03 -7.00 -1.68
N ARG A 83 18.26 -5.74 -1.29
CA ARG A 83 18.14 -4.58 -2.18
C ARG A 83 19.08 -4.74 -3.39
N PRO A 84 18.56 -4.80 -4.63
CA PRO A 84 19.41 -4.79 -5.82
C PRO A 84 20.27 -3.52 -5.88
N THR A 85 21.52 -3.65 -6.30
CA THR A 85 22.46 -2.54 -6.51
C THR A 85 22.19 -1.83 -7.85
N ARG A 86 22.77 -0.64 -8.06
CA ARG A 86 22.66 0.04 -9.36
C ARG A 86 23.36 -0.75 -10.47
N ASP A 87 24.46 -1.43 -10.14
CA ASP A 87 25.18 -2.27 -11.09
C ASP A 87 24.32 -3.46 -11.55
N ASP A 88 23.54 -4.05 -10.64
CA ASP A 88 22.57 -5.11 -10.98
C ASP A 88 21.51 -4.59 -11.99
N LEU A 89 21.03 -3.36 -11.81
CA LEU A 89 20.10 -2.72 -12.76
C LEU A 89 20.75 -2.44 -14.12
N HIS A 90 22.03 -2.04 -14.14
CA HIS A 90 22.76 -1.80 -15.39
C HIS A 90 23.02 -3.11 -16.15
N ALA A 91 23.24 -4.20 -15.43
CA ALA A 91 23.52 -5.52 -16.00
C ALA A 91 22.30 -6.22 -16.61
N THR A 92 21.08 -5.73 -16.42
CA THR A 92 19.88 -6.35 -17.00
C THR A 92 19.90 -6.33 -18.52
N SER A 93 19.32 -7.36 -19.14
CA SER A 93 19.28 -7.49 -20.60
C SER A 93 17.90 -7.11 -21.17
N THR A 94 16.85 -7.22 -20.35
CA THR A 94 15.47 -6.94 -20.74
C THR A 94 14.84 -5.84 -19.90
N ILE A 95 13.78 -5.23 -20.43
CA ILE A 95 12.97 -4.25 -19.70
C ILE A 95 12.24 -4.89 -18.51
N GLU A 96 11.81 -6.14 -18.66
CA GLU A 96 11.15 -6.89 -17.59
C GLU A 96 12.09 -7.15 -16.40
N GLU A 97 13.34 -7.59 -16.66
CA GLU A 97 14.37 -7.75 -15.62
C GLU A 97 14.70 -6.42 -14.96
N TYR A 98 14.85 -5.35 -15.75
CA TYR A 98 15.08 -4.01 -15.24
C TYR A 98 13.95 -3.56 -14.30
N TYR A 99 12.69 -3.78 -14.68
CA TYR A 99 11.54 -3.47 -13.85
C TYR A 99 11.57 -4.27 -12.54
N LYS A 100 11.73 -5.60 -12.61
CA LYS A 100 11.77 -6.47 -11.42
C LYS A 100 12.78 -6.00 -10.38
N LEU A 101 14.00 -5.66 -10.82
CA LEU A 101 15.04 -5.17 -9.92
C LEU A 101 14.78 -3.75 -9.41
N SER A 102 14.28 -2.86 -10.26
CA SER A 102 13.93 -1.49 -9.87
C SER A 102 12.80 -1.47 -8.85
N GLU A 103 11.77 -2.25 -9.07
CA GLU A 103 10.65 -2.40 -8.15
C GLU A 103 11.08 -3.08 -6.84
N ALA A 104 11.89 -4.15 -6.88
CA ALA A 104 12.44 -4.77 -5.67
C ALA A 104 13.28 -3.77 -4.85
N ARG A 105 14.06 -2.92 -5.52
CA ARG A 105 14.82 -1.84 -4.89
C ARG A 105 13.91 -0.80 -4.25
N LYS A 106 12.80 -0.43 -4.92
CA LYS A 106 11.79 0.49 -4.40
C LYS A 106 11.06 -0.12 -3.19
N ARG A 107 10.58 -1.36 -3.29
CA ARG A 107 9.94 -2.09 -2.18
C ARG A 107 10.84 -2.17 -0.95
N PHE A 108 12.12 -2.49 -1.11
CA PHE A 108 13.06 -2.52 0.02
C PHE A 108 13.20 -1.15 0.70
N SER A 109 13.10 -0.06 -0.07
CA SER A 109 13.24 1.30 0.46
C SER A 109 11.93 1.83 1.06
N ALA A 110 10.79 1.42 0.52
CA ALA A 110 9.48 1.93 0.86
C ALA A 110 8.78 1.10 1.95
N ILE A 111 8.91 -0.23 1.91
CA ILE A 111 8.19 -1.15 2.79
C ILE A 111 9.15 -1.67 3.87
N GLU A 112 8.85 -1.39 5.13
CA GLU A 112 9.51 -1.92 6.32
C GLU A 112 9.06 -3.37 6.56
N THR A 113 9.38 -4.25 5.60
CA THR A 113 8.97 -5.66 5.59
C THR A 113 9.57 -6.49 6.73
N ASP A 114 10.65 -6.02 7.38
CA ASP A 114 11.19 -6.63 8.59
C ASP A 114 10.24 -6.49 9.81
N SER A 115 9.23 -5.60 9.73
CA SER A 115 8.31 -5.30 10.82
C SER A 115 6.99 -6.06 10.75
N PHE A 116 6.64 -6.67 9.61
CA PHE A 116 5.34 -7.33 9.41
C PHE A 116 5.49 -8.62 8.59
N PHE A 117 4.80 -9.67 9.01
CA PHE A 117 4.61 -10.85 8.16
C PHE A 117 3.69 -10.52 6.98
N GLU A 118 3.86 -11.24 5.87
CA GLU A 118 3.03 -11.04 4.67
C GLU A 118 1.52 -11.10 4.97
N LYS A 119 1.07 -12.02 5.83
CA LYS A 119 -0.33 -12.10 6.26
C LYS A 119 -0.84 -10.80 6.89
N GLN A 120 -0.02 -10.14 7.71
CA GLN A 120 -0.39 -8.87 8.35
C GLN A 120 -0.46 -7.76 7.30
N LEU A 121 0.52 -7.71 6.40
CA LEU A 121 0.51 -6.74 5.29
C LEU A 121 -0.75 -6.90 4.43
N LEU A 122 -1.12 -8.14 4.10
CA LEU A 122 -2.34 -8.43 3.34
C LEU A 122 -3.60 -7.96 4.07
N SER A 123 -3.72 -8.19 5.39
CA SER A 123 -4.87 -7.67 6.15
C SER A 123 -4.91 -6.13 6.17
N GLY A 124 -3.76 -5.47 6.17
CA GLY A 124 -3.69 -4.01 6.03
C GLY A 124 -4.16 -3.54 4.65
N ILE A 125 -3.84 -4.27 3.58
CA ILE A 125 -4.30 -3.97 2.22
C ILE A 125 -5.82 -4.12 2.13
N GLU A 126 -6.36 -5.25 2.61
CA GLU A 126 -7.80 -5.53 2.65
C GLU A 126 -8.56 -4.43 3.39
N PHE A 127 -8.05 -3.99 4.55
CA PHE A 127 -8.64 -2.89 5.30
C PHE A 127 -8.67 -1.58 4.52
N LEU A 128 -7.57 -1.21 3.85
CA LEU A 128 -7.54 0.01 3.04
C LEU A 128 -8.46 -0.08 1.83
N ASP A 129 -8.55 -1.22 1.17
CA ASP A 129 -9.45 -1.41 0.03
C ASP A 129 -10.93 -1.31 0.45
N GLU A 130 -11.28 -1.81 1.63
CA GLU A 130 -12.66 -1.76 2.15
C GLU A 130 -13.04 -0.37 2.67
N TRP A 131 -12.20 0.22 3.51
CA TRP A 131 -12.56 1.42 4.28
C TRP A 131 -11.99 2.71 3.69
N VAL A 132 -10.95 2.62 2.86
CA VAL A 132 -10.26 3.78 2.29
C VAL A 132 -9.95 3.55 0.80
N PRO A 133 -10.95 3.17 -0.04
CA PRO A 133 -10.71 2.80 -1.44
C PRO A 133 -10.04 3.92 -2.26
N ALA A 134 -10.17 5.16 -1.81
CA ALA A 134 -9.49 6.33 -2.38
C ALA A 134 -7.96 6.18 -2.43
N VAL A 135 -7.33 5.40 -1.53
CA VAL A 135 -5.89 5.09 -1.60
C VAL A 135 -5.53 4.48 -2.95
N ARG A 136 -6.27 3.42 -3.33
CA ARG A 136 -6.05 2.71 -4.58
C ARG A 136 -6.32 3.61 -5.78
N THR A 137 -7.43 4.37 -5.73
CA THR A 137 -7.79 5.34 -6.77
C THR A 137 -6.70 6.38 -7.00
N MET A 138 -6.09 6.93 -5.94
CA MET A 138 -5.02 7.93 -6.07
C MET A 138 -3.79 7.39 -6.80
N TYR A 139 -3.35 6.18 -6.47
CA TYR A 139 -2.23 5.55 -7.18
C TYR A 139 -2.57 5.28 -8.64
N ARG A 140 -3.74 4.67 -8.90
CA ARG A 140 -4.19 4.37 -10.25
C ARG A 140 -4.26 5.61 -11.13
N GLN A 141 -4.96 6.64 -10.67
CA GLN A 141 -5.12 7.90 -11.40
C GLN A 141 -3.76 8.53 -11.73
N LYS A 142 -2.84 8.56 -10.76
CA LYS A 142 -1.49 9.10 -10.97
C LYS A 142 -0.76 8.38 -12.10
N PHE A 143 -0.79 7.05 -12.11
CA PHE A 143 -0.08 6.26 -13.13
C PHE A 143 -0.78 6.29 -14.49
N GLU A 144 -2.11 6.25 -14.52
CA GLU A 144 -2.90 6.39 -15.74
C GLU A 144 -2.72 7.77 -16.39
N GLU A 145 -2.74 8.84 -15.60
CA GLU A 145 -2.46 10.21 -16.07
C GLU A 145 -1.06 10.30 -16.68
N TYR A 146 -0.05 9.72 -16.01
CA TYR A 146 1.31 9.67 -16.54
C TYR A 146 1.37 8.92 -17.88
N ARG A 147 0.74 7.74 -17.99
CA ARG A 147 0.71 6.93 -19.21
C ARG A 147 -0.19 7.50 -20.32
N GLY A 148 -1.12 8.39 -19.97
CA GLY A 148 -2.03 9.07 -20.89
C GLY A 148 -1.43 10.29 -21.59
N ARG A 149 -0.23 10.75 -21.23
CA ARG A 149 0.38 11.94 -21.85
C ARG A 149 0.75 11.70 -23.32
N PRO A 150 0.72 12.72 -24.18
CA PRO A 150 1.12 12.59 -25.59
C PRO A 150 2.55 12.08 -25.79
N GLU A 151 3.46 12.37 -24.85
CA GLU A 151 4.87 12.02 -24.90
C GLU A 151 5.18 10.62 -24.31
N ALA A 152 4.16 9.90 -23.80
CA ALA A 152 4.36 8.56 -23.26
C ALA A 152 4.79 7.60 -24.36
N LYS A 153 5.81 6.77 -24.09
CA LYS A 153 6.32 5.85 -25.10
C LYS A 153 5.36 4.65 -25.18
N LEU A 154 5.03 4.25 -26.40
CA LEU A 154 4.19 3.06 -26.63
C LEU A 154 4.87 1.80 -26.07
N VAL A 155 6.20 1.70 -26.27
CA VAL A 155 7.05 0.66 -25.71
C VAL A 155 7.79 1.22 -24.51
N LEU A 156 7.63 0.59 -23.35
CA LEU A 156 8.29 0.98 -22.12
C LEU A 156 9.82 0.87 -22.25
N ASP A 157 10.52 1.88 -21.76
CA ASP A 157 11.96 1.83 -21.59
C ASP A 157 12.40 2.11 -20.16
N ARG A 158 13.71 2.02 -19.93
CA ARG A 158 14.29 2.12 -18.58
C ARG A 158 14.09 3.50 -17.94
N GLU A 159 14.06 4.54 -18.77
CA GLU A 159 13.82 5.91 -18.35
C GLU A 159 12.38 6.04 -17.85
N GLU A 160 11.40 5.61 -18.64
CA GLU A 160 10.00 5.73 -18.26
C GLU A 160 9.65 4.91 -17.00
N ILE A 161 10.23 3.72 -16.87
CA ILE A 161 10.12 2.92 -15.63
C ILE A 161 10.76 3.63 -14.43
N GLY A 162 11.92 4.25 -14.63
CA GLY A 162 12.62 5.00 -13.59
C GLY A 162 11.77 6.16 -13.07
N ASP A 163 11.24 6.98 -13.98
CA ASP A 163 10.40 8.14 -13.67
C ASP A 163 9.12 7.70 -12.92
N MET A 164 8.46 6.61 -13.35
CA MET A 164 7.26 6.13 -12.68
C MET A 164 7.55 5.59 -11.27
N LEU A 165 8.64 4.86 -11.06
CA LEU A 165 8.99 4.24 -9.77
C LEU A 165 9.55 5.23 -8.75
N GLU A 166 10.37 6.18 -9.19
CA GLU A 166 11.04 7.10 -8.29
C GLU A 166 10.25 8.41 -8.11
N ASP A 167 9.81 9.02 -9.20
CA ASP A 167 9.19 10.35 -9.17
C ASP A 167 7.68 10.26 -8.97
N GLU A 168 6.96 9.60 -9.89
CA GLU A 168 5.49 9.58 -9.85
C GLU A 168 4.96 8.82 -8.65
N TYR A 169 5.47 7.59 -8.44
CA TYR A 169 5.14 6.80 -7.25
C TYR A 169 5.54 7.57 -5.98
N GLY A 170 6.73 8.18 -5.95
CA GLY A 170 7.21 8.90 -4.77
C GLY A 170 6.35 10.12 -4.41
N ASP A 171 5.82 10.83 -5.41
CA ASP A 171 4.87 11.93 -5.21
C ASP A 171 3.55 11.46 -4.60
N VAL A 172 2.91 10.45 -5.21
CA VAL A 172 1.63 9.93 -4.69
C VAL A 172 1.81 9.21 -3.34
N GLU A 173 2.92 8.50 -3.13
CA GLU A 173 3.27 7.88 -1.85
C GLU A 173 3.28 8.90 -0.71
N ARG A 174 3.98 10.02 -0.89
CA ARG A 174 4.04 11.08 0.13
C ARG A 174 2.68 11.69 0.41
N ARG A 175 1.85 11.87 -0.61
CA ARG A 175 0.48 12.39 -0.46
C ARG A 175 -0.40 11.42 0.32
N VAL A 176 -0.45 10.16 -0.09
CA VAL A 176 -1.24 9.11 0.58
C VAL A 176 -0.78 8.91 2.02
N GLN A 177 0.53 8.86 2.26
CA GLN A 177 1.09 8.73 3.62
C GLN A 177 0.63 9.89 4.53
N ARG A 178 0.64 11.12 4.00
CA ARG A 178 0.13 12.28 4.72
C ARG A 178 -1.34 12.09 5.05
N GLU A 179 -2.16 11.68 4.09
CA GLU A 179 -3.60 11.48 4.33
C GLU A 179 -3.88 10.37 5.34
N ILE A 180 -3.16 9.24 5.28
CA ILE A 180 -3.26 8.17 6.30
C ILE A 180 -2.86 8.66 7.69
N THR A 181 -1.78 9.44 7.77
CA THR A 181 -1.32 10.02 9.05
C THR A 181 -2.34 11.01 9.61
N MET A 182 -2.98 11.81 8.75
CA MET A 182 -3.99 12.77 9.17
C MET A 182 -5.27 12.06 9.59
N MET A 183 -5.71 11.07 8.81
CA MET A 183 -6.87 10.23 9.09
C MET A 183 -6.73 9.52 10.44
N THR A 184 -5.57 8.95 10.77
CA THR A 184 -5.32 8.25 12.04
C THR A 184 -5.14 9.18 13.24
N ARG A 185 -4.66 10.41 13.06
CA ARG A 185 -4.47 11.39 14.15
C ARG A 185 -5.71 12.24 14.44
N LYS A 186 -6.52 12.54 13.44
CA LYS A 186 -7.70 13.42 13.53
C LYS A 186 -9.02 12.65 13.55
N THR A 187 -8.99 11.32 13.63
CA THR A 187 -10.15 10.46 13.46
C THR A 187 -11.31 10.90 14.36
N LYS A 188 -12.45 11.22 13.74
CA LYS A 188 -13.74 11.04 14.36
C LYS A 188 -14.10 9.58 14.16
N TRP A 189 -13.85 8.75 15.16
CA TRP A 189 -14.25 7.34 15.14
C TRP A 189 -15.75 7.23 14.89
N CYS A 190 -16.17 6.22 14.11
CA CYS A 190 -17.60 6.05 13.84
C CYS A 190 -18.32 5.67 15.13
N GLN A 191 -19.18 6.59 15.58
CA GLN A 191 -19.93 6.43 16.82
C GLN A 191 -21.26 5.67 16.62
N GLY A 192 -21.49 5.01 15.47
CA GLY A 192 -22.77 4.31 15.23
C GLY A 192 -22.89 3.34 14.05
N ASP A 193 -22.03 3.40 13.02
CA ASP A 193 -22.30 2.64 11.77
C ASP A 193 -21.77 1.19 11.73
N VAL A 194 -20.94 0.81 12.70
CA VAL A 194 -20.39 -0.56 12.82
C VAL A 194 -21.46 -1.56 13.26
N GLU A 195 -22.35 -1.16 14.18
CA GLU A 195 -23.43 -2.04 14.64
C GLU A 195 -24.42 -2.38 13.53
N GLY A 196 -24.62 -1.48 12.55
CA GLY A 196 -25.49 -1.72 11.39
C GLY A 196 -24.89 -2.74 10.43
N LYS A 197 -23.61 -2.59 10.08
CA LYS A 197 -22.93 -3.49 9.13
C LYS A 197 -22.64 -4.87 9.71
N ILE A 198 -22.29 -4.96 11.00
CA ILE A 198 -22.10 -6.24 11.69
C ILE A 198 -23.43 -6.99 11.80
N LYS A 199 -24.54 -6.31 12.10
CA LYS A 199 -25.87 -6.94 12.08
C LYS A 199 -26.23 -7.45 10.69
N GLU A 200 -25.92 -6.67 9.64
CA GLU A 200 -26.19 -7.08 8.26
C GLU A 200 -25.34 -8.28 7.82
N SER A 201 -24.07 -8.37 8.23
CA SER A 201 -23.21 -9.53 7.95
C SER A 201 -23.60 -10.78 8.76
N GLU A 202 -23.95 -10.62 10.04
CA GLU A 202 -24.42 -11.71 10.89
C GLU A 202 -25.79 -12.24 10.44
N GLU A 203 -26.66 -11.38 9.92
CA GLU A 203 -27.95 -11.79 9.32
C GLU A 203 -27.74 -12.56 8.01
N LYS A 204 -26.80 -12.12 7.16
CA LYS A 204 -26.45 -12.82 5.91
C LYS A 204 -25.84 -14.21 6.17
N GLU A 205 -24.98 -14.36 7.18
CA GLU A 205 -24.44 -15.67 7.58
C GLU A 205 -25.52 -16.59 8.17
N LYS A 206 -26.40 -16.08 9.05
CA LYS A 206 -27.52 -16.85 9.59
C LYS A 206 -28.54 -17.27 8.53
N GLN A 207 -28.68 -16.49 7.46
CA GLN A 207 -29.58 -16.82 6.36
C GLN A 207 -28.95 -17.87 5.43
N SER A 208 -27.63 -17.80 5.20
CA SER A 208 -26.89 -18.82 4.45
C SER A 208 -26.85 -20.18 5.17
N SER A 209 -26.70 -20.20 6.50
CA SER A 209 -26.71 -21.46 7.27
C SER A 209 -28.09 -22.14 7.28
N LYS A 210 -29.17 -21.37 7.41
CA LYS A 210 -30.55 -21.88 7.33
C LYS A 210 -30.91 -22.44 5.95
N LEU A 211 -30.39 -21.84 4.88
CA LEU A 211 -30.58 -22.35 3.51
C LEU A 211 -29.87 -23.69 3.30
N ASN A 212 -28.72 -23.91 3.94
CA ASN A 212 -27.98 -25.18 3.85
C ASN A 212 -28.60 -26.32 4.67
N GLU A 213 -29.30 -26.01 5.76
CA GLU A 213 -30.04 -27.01 6.55
C GLU A 213 -31.35 -27.47 5.89
N GLN A 214 -31.91 -26.68 4.97
CA GLN A 214 -33.17 -26.99 4.30
C GLN A 214 -33.02 -27.93 3.07
N TYR A 215 -31.78 -28.27 2.71
CA TYR A 215 -31.42 -29.15 1.59
C TYR A 215 -30.74 -30.46 2.03
N ILE A 216 -30.85 -30.84 3.31
CA ILE A 216 -30.47 -32.17 3.84
C ILE A 216 -31.73 -32.96 4.19
#